data_AF-A0A853AUP8-F1
#
_entry.id   AF-A0A853AUP8-F1
#
_cell.length_a   1.000
_cell.length_b   1.000
_cell.length_c   1.000
_cell.angle_alpha   90.00
_cell.angle_beta   90.00
_cell.angle_gamma   90.00
#
_symmetry.space_group_name_H-M   'P 1'
#
loop_
_entity.id
_entity.type
_entity.pdbx_description
1 polymer ?
#
loop_
_entity_poly.entity_id
_entity_poly.type
_entity_poly.pdbx_seq_one_letter_code
_entity_poly.pdbx_strand_id
1 'polypeptide(L)'
;MVSHVSPAPTQLPHSSIAIAAFSTVVKWYDFTPHLFMTTVLSRVFFGGGDASVLTALAVFAIGYLLRPLEALVFGHIGDRYGRRTVLLGSMAVMAPRCWPPPCFRPAPQSARPPGLCCWDCVA
;
A
#
# COMPACT_ATOMS: atom_id res chain seq x y z
N MET A 1 -8.29 -27.13 -16.30
CA MET A 1 -7.45 -27.95 -15.40
C MET A 1 -6.25 -27.12 -14.98
N VAL A 2 -6.37 -26.39 -13.86
CA VAL A 2 -5.25 -25.65 -13.29
C VAL A 2 -4.50 -26.63 -12.39
N SER A 3 -3.28 -26.96 -12.77
CA SER A 3 -2.39 -27.81 -11.98
C SER A 3 -2.03 -27.08 -10.69
N HIS A 4 -2.58 -27.52 -9.57
CA HIS A 4 -2.06 -27.17 -8.25
C HIS A 4 -0.68 -27.82 -8.11
N VAL A 5 0.37 -27.10 -8.48
CA VAL A 5 1.74 -27.43 -8.05
C VAL A 5 1.80 -27.15 -6.55
N SER A 6 1.60 -28.19 -5.74
CA SER A 6 1.97 -28.14 -4.32
C SER A 6 3.49 -27.95 -4.26
N PRO A 7 4.00 -26.86 -3.64
CA PRO A 7 5.43 -26.72 -3.46
C PRO A 7 5.94 -27.88 -2.60
N ALA A 8 7.02 -28.54 -3.03
CA ALA A 8 7.74 -29.49 -2.20
C ALA A 8 8.09 -28.85 -0.84
N PRO A 9 8.15 -29.62 0.28
CA PRO A 9 8.48 -29.09 1.60
C PRO A 9 9.92 -28.59 1.59
N THR A 10 10.09 -27.35 1.14
CA THR A 10 11.33 -26.61 1.18
C THR A 10 11.46 -26.18 2.64
N GLN A 11 12.55 -26.60 3.30
CA GLN A 11 12.91 -26.07 4.61
C GLN A 11 12.90 -24.55 4.51
N LEU A 12 11.88 -23.91 5.08
CA LEU A 12 11.70 -22.47 4.95
C LEU A 12 12.88 -21.81 5.69
N PRO A 13 13.69 -20.99 5.01
CA PRO A 13 14.80 -20.34 5.68
C PRO A 13 14.23 -19.48 6.82
N HIS A 14 14.91 -19.47 7.96
CA HIS A 14 14.45 -18.73 9.14
C HIS A 14 14.24 -17.24 8.84
N SER A 15 14.90 -16.71 7.80
CA SER A 15 14.68 -15.36 7.27
C SER A 15 13.26 -15.14 6.76
N SER A 16 12.63 -16.12 6.08
CA SER A 16 11.24 -16.00 5.62
C SER A 16 10.26 -15.89 6.79
N ILE A 17 10.51 -16.65 7.86
CA ILE A 17 9.70 -16.60 9.09
C ILE A 17 9.90 -15.25 9.79
N ALA A 18 11.14 -14.76 9.87
CA ALA A 18 11.44 -13.45 10.45
C ALA A 18 10.75 -12.31 9.68
N ILE A 19 10.75 -12.36 8.33
CA ILE A 19 10.07 -11.38 7.48
C ILE A 19 8.54 -11.43 7.69
N ALA A 20 7.96 -12.63 7.78
CA ALA A 20 6.53 -12.80 8.04
C ALA A 20 6.12 -12.28 9.44
N ALA A 21 6.94 -12.55 10.46
CA ALA A 21 6.73 -12.07 11.82
C ALA A 21 6.86 -10.54 11.88
N PHE A 22 7.90 -9.97 11.27
CA PHE A 22 8.10 -8.52 11.20
C PHE A 22 6.94 -7.83 10.47
N SER A 23 6.47 -8.41 9.36
CA SER A 23 5.29 -7.89 8.65
C SER A 23 4.05 -7.85 9.55
N THR A 24 3.85 -8.85 10.40
CA THR A 24 2.75 -8.86 11.38
C THR A 24 2.91 -7.73 12.40
N VAL A 25 4.12 -7.55 12.95
CA VAL A 25 4.41 -6.47 13.92
C VAL A 25 4.17 -5.10 13.30
N VAL A 26 4.69 -4.84 12.09
CA VAL A 26 4.49 -3.58 11.38
C VAL A 26 3.00 -3.30 11.16
N LYS A 27 2.21 -4.34 10.83
CA LYS A 27 0.76 -4.18 10.65
C LYS A 27 0.09 -3.71 11.95
N TRP A 28 0.42 -4.34 13.08
CA TRP A 28 -0.10 -3.94 14.39
C TRP A 28 0.39 -2.56 14.84
N TYR A 29 1.63 -2.22 14.52
CA TYR A 29 2.23 -0.92 14.81
C TYR A 29 1.51 0.21 14.07
N ASP A 30 1.09 0.00 12.82
CA ASP A 30 0.30 0.98 12.08
C ASP A 30 -1.13 1.12 12.64
N PHE A 31 -1.77 0.03 13.06
CA PHE A 31 -3.15 0.09 13.58
C PHE A 31 -3.28 0.72 14.97
N THR A 32 -2.32 0.48 15.86
CA THR A 32 -2.43 0.86 17.28
C THR A 32 -2.56 2.37 17.51
N PRO A 33 -1.77 3.24 16.85
CA PRO A 33 -1.89 4.70 17.00
C PRO A 33 -3.24 5.23 16.54
N HIS A 34 -3.84 4.65 15.50
CA HIS A 34 -5.13 5.11 14.99
C HIS A 34 -6.26 4.92 16.02
N LEU A 35 -6.23 3.82 16.78
CA LEU A 35 -7.15 3.59 17.89
C LEU A 35 -6.86 4.55 19.06
N PHE A 36 -5.59 4.73 19.41
CA PHE A 36 -5.19 5.60 20.52
C PHE A 36 -5.53 7.08 20.27
N MET A 37 -5.34 7.54 19.03
CA MET A 37 -5.64 8.89 18.59
C MET A 37 -7.13 9.14 18.33
N THR A 38 -7.99 8.11 18.34
CA THR A 38 -9.42 8.27 18.01
C THR A 38 -10.10 9.30 18.91
N THR A 39 -9.72 9.38 20.19
CA THR A 39 -10.27 10.34 21.17
C THR A 39 -9.79 11.77 20.95
N VAL A 40 -8.61 11.94 20.33
CA VAL A 40 -8.08 13.26 19.95
C VAL A 40 -8.73 13.68 18.63
N LEU A 41 -8.81 12.75 17.68
CA LEU A 41 -9.42 12.96 16.37
C LEU A 41 -10.90 13.32 16.47
N SER A 42 -11.66 12.66 17.34
CA SER A 42 -13.08 12.97 17.57
C SER A 42 -13.29 14.39 18.07
N ARG A 43 -12.44 14.87 18.98
CA ARG A 43 -12.53 16.24 19.53
C ARG A 43 -12.13 17.30 18.50
N VAL A 44 -11.10 17.04 17.70
CA VAL A 44 -10.59 17.98 16.68
C VAL A 44 -11.55 18.13 15.50
N PHE A 45 -12.13 17.03 15.01
CA PHE A 45 -12.98 17.06 13.82
C PHE A 45 -14.46 17.28 14.10
N PHE A 46 -14.96 16.83 15.26
CA PHE A 46 -16.40 16.80 15.55
C PHE A 46 -16.80 17.61 16.79
N GLY A 47 -15.88 18.38 17.38
CA GLY A 47 -16.21 19.40 18.39
C GLY A 47 -16.51 18.91 19.81
N GLY A 48 -16.41 17.59 20.06
CA GLY A 48 -16.60 16.99 21.39
C GLY A 48 -18.06 16.67 21.74
N GLY A 49 -18.27 15.49 22.33
CA GLY A 49 -19.59 14.94 22.72
C GLY A 49 -19.63 13.42 22.54
N ASP A 50 -20.58 12.72 23.16
CA ASP A 50 -20.63 11.24 23.11
C ASP A 50 -20.84 10.70 21.69
N ALA A 51 -21.62 11.41 20.87
CA ALA A 51 -21.84 11.08 19.46
C ALA A 51 -20.57 11.28 18.60
N SER A 52 -19.70 12.23 18.95
CA SER A 52 -18.48 12.54 18.17
C SER A 52 -17.45 11.42 18.20
N VAL A 53 -17.36 10.71 19.34
CA VAL A 53 -16.48 9.56 19.52
C VAL A 53 -16.99 8.38 18.69
N LEU A 54 -18.30 8.15 18.67
CA LEU A 54 -18.92 7.11 17.86
C LEU A 54 -18.69 7.34 16.36
N THR A 55 -18.81 8.57 15.88
CA THR A 55 -18.53 8.89 14.48
C THR A 55 -17.05 8.69 14.13
N ALA A 56 -16.13 9.11 14.98
CA ALA A 56 -14.70 8.88 14.75
C ALA A 56 -14.33 7.39 14.73
N LEU A 57 -14.92 6.59 15.62
CA LEU A 57 -14.79 5.13 15.62
C LEU A 57 -15.39 4.49 14.37
N ALA A 58 -16.52 5.00 13.88
CA ALA A 58 -17.15 4.52 12.65
C ALA A 58 -16.26 4.78 11.42
N VAL A 59 -15.65 5.96 11.32
CA VAL A 59 -14.68 6.28 10.26
C VAL A 59 -13.47 5.35 10.33
N PHE A 60 -12.94 5.08 11.52
CA PHE A 60 -11.87 4.11 11.70
C PHE A 60 -12.29 2.69 11.27
N ALA A 61 -13.50 2.26 11.63
CA ALA A 61 -14.03 0.96 11.23
C ALA A 61 -14.16 0.82 9.70
N ILE A 62 -14.60 1.89 9.01
CA ILE A 62 -14.66 1.93 7.55
C ILE A 62 -13.25 1.82 6.95
N GLY A 63 -12.27 2.57 7.47
CA GLY A 63 -10.87 2.48 7.03
C GLY A 63 -10.27 1.09 7.26
N TYR A 64 -10.65 0.42 8.36
CA TYR A 64 -10.23 -0.96 8.63
C TYR A 64 -10.81 -1.95 7.62
N LEU A 65 -12.09 -1.80 7.26
CA LEU A 65 -12.78 -2.62 6.25
C LEU A 65 -12.26 -2.38 4.83
N LEU A 66 -11.77 -1.18 4.53
CA LEU A 66 -11.15 -0.89 3.25
C LEU A 66 -9.91 -1.75 3.01
N ARG A 67 -9.09 -2.09 4.01
CA ARG A 67 -7.87 -2.89 3.78
C ARG A 67 -8.10 -4.28 3.16
N PRO A 68 -8.99 -5.16 3.69
CA PRO A 68 -9.30 -6.42 3.03
C PRO A 68 -10.02 -6.23 1.69
N LEU A 69 -10.83 -5.17 1.56
CA LEU A 69 -11.49 -4.83 0.30
C LEU A 69 -10.46 -4.46 -0.78
N GLU A 70 -9.50 -3.61 -0.45
CA GLU A 70 -8.36 -3.21 -1.28
C GLU A 70 -7.53 -4.44 -1.66
N ALA A 71 -7.20 -5.31 -0.70
CA ALA A 71 -6.47 -6.54 -0.97
C ALA A 71 -7.23 -7.49 -1.92
N LEU A 72 -8.55 -7.59 -1.81
CA LEU A 72 -9.38 -8.41 -2.69
C LEU A 72 -9.44 -7.83 -4.11
N VAL A 73 -9.64 -6.51 -4.22
CA VAL A 73 -9.72 -5.81 -5.51
C VAL A 73 -8.37 -5.85 -6.23
N PHE A 74 -7.29 -5.43 -5.57
CA PHE A 74 -5.95 -5.46 -6.17
C PHE A 74 -5.39 -6.88 -6.31
N GLY A 75 -5.78 -7.81 -5.44
CA GLY A 75 -5.46 -9.22 -5.57
C GLY A 75 -6.10 -9.83 -6.82
N HIS A 76 -7.40 -9.60 -7.02
CA HIS A 76 -8.12 -10.12 -8.19
C HIS A 76 -7.64 -9.48 -9.50
N ILE A 77 -7.40 -8.17 -9.50
CA ILE A 77 -6.85 -7.47 -10.67
C ILE A 77 -5.42 -7.94 -10.97
N GLY A 78 -4.61 -8.18 -9.93
CA GLY A 78 -3.24 -8.68 -10.06
C GLY A 78 -3.15 -10.08 -10.67
N ASP A 79 -4.07 -10.96 -10.32
CA ASP A 79 -4.14 -12.32 -10.86
C ASP A 79 -4.64 -12.35 -12.31
N ARG A 80 -5.58 -11.45 -12.66
CA ARG A 80 -6.22 -11.46 -13.99
C ARG A 80 -5.48 -10.64 -15.06
N TYR A 81 -4.87 -9.51 -14.69
CA TYR A 81 -4.26 -8.57 -15.63
C TYR A 81 -2.72 -8.58 -15.64
N GLY A 82 -2.11 -9.49 -14.85
CA GLY A 82 -0.67 -9.65 -14.74
C GLY A 82 -0.03 -8.63 -13.81
N ARG A 83 0.95 -9.10 -13.02
CA ARG A 83 1.64 -8.33 -11.95
C ARG A 83 2.21 -6.98 -12.40
N ARG A 84 2.57 -6.85 -13.68
CA ARG A 84 3.12 -5.63 -14.28
C ARG A 84 2.07 -4.51 -14.43
N THR A 85 0.83 -4.86 -14.75
CA THR A 85 -0.25 -3.88 -14.97
C THR A 85 -0.67 -3.23 -13.66
N VAL A 86 -0.70 -4.01 -12.57
CA VAL A 86 -0.98 -3.48 -11.22
C VAL A 86 0.15 -2.55 -10.73
N LEU A 87 1.41 -2.94 -10.94
CA LEU A 87 2.56 -2.09 -10.61
C LEU A 87 2.53 -0.74 -11.35
N LEU A 88 2.24 -0.76 -12.65
CA LEU A 88 2.12 0.48 -13.44
C LEU A 88 0.87 1.28 -13.07
N GLY A 89 -0.24 0.61 -12.74
CA GLY A 89 -1.47 1.24 -12.28
C GLY A 89 -1.29 1.99 -10.96
N SER A 90 -0.63 1.38 -9.97
CA SER A 90 -0.33 2.04 -8.69
C SER A 90 0.58 3.25 -8.88
N MET A 91 1.61 3.15 -9.74
CA MET A 91 2.47 4.29 -10.07
C MET A 91 1.72 5.43 -10.76
N ALA A 92 0.78 5.11 -11.67
CA ALA A 92 -0.04 6.11 -12.35
C ALA A 92 -1.01 6.83 -11.39
N VAL A 93 -1.56 6.10 -10.41
CA VAL A 93 -2.43 6.68 -9.36
C VAL A 93 -1.65 7.56 -8.38
N MET A 94 -0.40 7.20 -8.06
CA MET A 94 0.46 7.96 -7.14
C MET A 94 0.95 9.28 -7.75
N ALA A 95 1.09 9.35 -9.07
CA ALA A 95 1.55 10.53 -9.80
C ALA A 95 0.47 11.06 -10.75
N PRO A 96 -0.71 11.48 -10.26
CA PRO A 96 -1.74 12.05 -11.14
C PRO A 96 -1.26 13.36 -11.79
N ARG A 97 -0.17 13.97 -11.28
CA ARG A 97 0.37 15.26 -11.71
C ARG A 97 1.61 15.19 -12.61
N CYS A 98 2.33 14.07 -12.71
CA CYS A 98 3.38 13.88 -13.74
C CYS A 98 2.78 13.09 -14.93
N TRP A 99 1.81 13.72 -15.60
CA TRP A 99 1.37 13.37 -16.95
C TRP A 99 1.93 14.45 -17.88
N PRO A 100 3.04 14.16 -18.61
CA PRO A 100 3.01 13.17 -19.67
C PRO A 100 4.14 12.13 -19.58
N PRO A 101 3.97 10.94 -20.17
CA PRO A 101 5.07 10.01 -20.40
C PRO A 101 5.87 10.45 -21.64
N PRO A 102 7.17 10.76 -21.48
CA PRO A 102 8.10 10.33 -22.50
C PRO A 102 9.40 9.77 -21.90
N CYS A 103 9.37 9.09 -20.76
CA CYS A 103 10.58 8.47 -20.19
C CYS A 103 10.41 6.98 -19.84
N PHE A 104 9.50 6.29 -20.51
CA PHE A 104 9.46 4.82 -20.52
C PHE A 104 10.19 4.25 -21.75
N ARG A 105 11.20 4.96 -22.28
CA ARG A 105 12.21 4.33 -23.15
C ARG A 105 13.33 3.79 -22.27
N PRO A 106 13.73 2.52 -22.43
CA PRO A 106 14.92 1.99 -21.77
C PRO A 106 16.14 2.69 -22.38
N ALA A 107 16.59 3.78 -21.76
CA ALA A 107 17.81 4.46 -22.18
C ALA A 107 19.04 3.66 -21.71
N PRO A 108 20.04 3.41 -22.58
CA PRO A 108 21.29 2.78 -22.17
C PRO A 108 22.01 3.62 -21.12
N GLN A 109 22.62 2.91 -20.18
CA GLN A 109 23.17 3.40 -18.91
C GLN A 109 24.29 4.46 -19.07
N SER A 110 24.83 4.63 -20.27
CA SER A 110 25.99 5.47 -20.59
C SER A 110 25.68 6.94 -20.84
N ALA A 111 24.40 7.34 -20.93
CA ALA A 111 24.00 8.71 -21.29
C ALA A 111 23.28 9.48 -20.18
N ARG A 112 23.44 9.09 -18.90
CA ARG A 112 22.85 9.81 -17.77
C ARG A 112 23.83 10.85 -17.20
N PRO A 113 23.58 12.18 -17.34
CA PRO A 113 24.34 13.17 -16.61
C PRO A 113 24.03 13.09 -15.10
N PRO A 114 25.03 13.31 -14.22
CA PRO A 114 24.84 13.20 -12.78
C PRO A 114 24.09 14.43 -12.26
N GLY A 115 22.79 14.28 -11.93
CA GLY A 115 22.14 15.16 -10.96
C GLY A 115 20.77 15.76 -11.28
N LEU A 116 20.17 15.58 -12.46
CA LEU A 116 19.04 16.46 -12.89
C LEU A 116 17.77 15.79 -13.43
N CYS A 117 17.57 14.48 -13.35
CA CYS A 117 16.39 13.84 -13.99
C CYS A 117 15.36 13.19 -13.06
N CYS A 118 15.45 13.33 -11.73
CA CYS A 118 14.44 12.75 -10.82
C CYS A 118 13.85 13.73 -9.79
N TRP A 119 14.51 14.86 -9.51
CA TRP A 119 14.09 15.73 -8.40
C TRP A 119 13.00 16.74 -8.79
N ASP A 120 12.88 17.09 -10.08
CA ASP A 120 11.94 18.11 -10.56
C ASP A 120 10.49 17.62 -10.80
N CYS A 121 10.15 16.35 -10.54
CA CYS A 121 8.74 15.89 -10.59
C CYS A 121 8.02 16.01 -9.22
N VAL A 122 8.70 16.44 -8.15
CA VAL A 122 8.12 16.55 -6.79
C VAL A 122 8.02 18.00 -6.29
N ALA A 123 8.69 18.96 -6.92
CA ALA A 123 8.60 20.39 -6.58
C ALA A 123 7.59 21.13 -7.48
#